data_AF-A0A6V7L8J3-F1
#
_entry.id   AF-A0A6V7L8J3-F1
#
_cell.length_a   1.000
_cell.length_b   1.000
_cell.length_c   1.000
_cell.angle_alpha   90.00
_cell.angle_beta   90.00
_cell.angle_gamma   90.00
#
_symmetry.space_group_name_H-M   'P 1'
#
loop_
_entity.id
_entity.type
_entity.pdbx_description
1 polymer ?
#
loop_
_entity_poly.entity_id
_entity_poly.type
_entity_poly.pdbx_seq_one_letter_code
_entity_poly.pdbx_strand_id
1 'polypeptide(L)'
;GRIDHAHHAAFAKLALDETVELAKAVKKGRELTSSEDTLIIVTADHAHTMSIAGYATRGNSIVGKSTDLGDDKLGYMTLSYANGPGYRSGKDGSRHDIDGDDT
;
A
#
# COMPACT_ATOMS: atom_id res chain seq x y z
N GLY A 1 -8.53 -11.57 -5.33
CA GLY A 1 -8.55 -11.40 -3.86
C GLY A 1 -7.19 -11.51 -3.20
N ARG A 2 -6.06 -11.52 -3.93
CA ARG A 2 -4.73 -11.57 -3.29
C ARG A 2 -4.27 -10.23 -2.70
N ILE A 3 -5.05 -9.16 -2.90
CA ILE A 3 -4.89 -7.86 -2.20
C ILE A 3 -4.76 -8.09 -0.69
N ASP A 4 -5.68 -8.90 -0.13
CA ASP A 4 -5.68 -9.28 1.29
C ASP A 4 -4.39 -10.01 1.73
N HIS A 5 -4.01 -11.06 1.01
CA HIS A 5 -2.80 -11.82 1.31
C HIS A 5 -1.53 -10.97 1.27
N ALA A 6 -1.45 -10.03 0.33
CA ALA A 6 -0.32 -9.11 0.24
C ALA A 6 -0.29 -8.13 1.43
N HIS A 7 -1.45 -7.63 1.88
CA HIS A 7 -1.52 -6.82 3.10
C HIS A 7 -1.12 -7.60 4.35
N HIS A 8 -1.55 -8.86 4.50
CA HIS A 8 -1.12 -9.72 5.61
C HIS A 8 0.40 -9.96 5.64
N ALA A 9 1.04 -10.05 4.47
CA ALA A 9 2.49 -10.16 4.33
C ALA A 9 3.23 -8.80 4.46
N ALA A 10 2.50 -7.69 4.67
CA ALA A 10 3.01 -6.32 4.64
C ALA A 10 3.70 -5.93 3.30
N PHE A 11 3.31 -6.55 2.18
CA PHE A 11 3.83 -6.25 0.85
C PHE A 11 2.95 -5.21 0.14
N ALA A 12 3.08 -3.94 0.54
CA ALA A 12 2.27 -2.84 0.02
C ALA A 12 2.28 -2.72 -1.51
N LYS A 13 3.46 -2.81 -2.15
CA LYS A 13 3.57 -2.75 -3.61
C LYS A 13 2.73 -3.84 -4.29
N LEU A 14 2.84 -5.09 -3.82
CA LEU A 14 2.09 -6.20 -4.36
C LEU A 14 0.57 -6.05 -4.11
N ALA A 15 0.16 -5.54 -2.96
CA ALA A 15 -1.25 -5.26 -2.68
C ALA A 15 -1.83 -4.22 -3.66
N LEU A 16 -1.06 -3.18 -4.00
CA LEU A 16 -1.46 -2.18 -4.99
C LEU A 16 -1.48 -2.76 -6.41
N ASP A 17 -0.50 -3.59 -6.78
CA ASP A 17 -0.47 -4.26 -8.09
C ASP A 17 -1.71 -5.16 -8.27
N GLU A 18 -2.06 -5.96 -7.27
CA GLU A 18 -3.31 -6.77 -7.28
C GLU A 18 -4.58 -5.90 -7.33
N THR A 19 -4.55 -4.71 -6.72
CA THR A 19 -5.65 -3.74 -6.80
C THR A 19 -5.77 -3.15 -8.20
N VAL A 20 -4.65 -2.92 -8.90
CA VAL A 20 -4.63 -2.50 -10.30
C VAL A 20 -5.20 -3.59 -11.20
N GLU A 21 -4.90 -4.86 -10.96
CA GLU A 21 -5.51 -5.97 -11.71
C GLU A 21 -7.03 -6.07 -11.46
N LEU A 22 -7.51 -5.84 -10.23
CA LEU A 22 -8.95 -5.71 -9.96
C LEU A 22 -9.56 -4.55 -10.77
N ALA A 23 -8.92 -3.39 -10.80
CA ALA A 23 -9.40 -2.24 -11.56
C ALA A 23 -9.47 -2.53 -13.08
N LYS A 24 -8.49 -3.26 -13.64
CA LYS A 24 -8.50 -3.73 -15.02
C LYS A 24 -9.67 -4.70 -15.28
N ALA A 25 -9.93 -5.62 -14.36
CA ALA A 25 -11.06 -6.54 -14.47
C ALA A 25 -12.42 -5.82 -14.45
N VAL A 26 -12.59 -4.83 -13.55
CA VAL A 26 -13.80 -3.98 -13.51
C VAL A 26 -13.97 -3.20 -14.80
N LYS A 27 -12.88 -2.59 -15.31
CA LYS A 27 -12.89 -1.91 -16.61
C LYS A 27 -13.32 -2.86 -17.72
N LYS A 28 -12.77 -4.08 -17.74
CA LYS A 28 -13.13 -5.08 -18.75
C LYS A 28 -14.60 -5.49 -18.65
N GLY A 29 -15.14 -5.64 -17.44
CA GLY A 29 -16.57 -5.86 -17.22
C GLY A 29 -17.41 -4.76 -17.86
N ARG A 30 -17.09 -3.48 -17.59
CA ARG A 30 -17.77 -2.34 -18.20
C ARG A 30 -17.70 -2.28 -19.72
N GLU A 31 -16.60 -2.74 -20.33
CA GLU A 31 -16.45 -2.82 -21.79
C GLU A 31 -17.31 -3.92 -22.41
N LEU A 32 -17.71 -4.93 -21.62
CA LEU A 32 -18.46 -6.10 -22.09
C LEU A 32 -19.96 -6.04 -21.76
N THR A 33 -20.41 -5.03 -21.01
CA THR A 33 -21.80 -4.92 -20.51
C THR A 33 -22.38 -3.53 -20.73
N SER A 34 -23.70 -3.42 -20.91
CA SER A 34 -24.40 -2.13 -20.94
C SER A 34 -24.80 -1.67 -19.53
N SER A 35 -24.73 -0.38 -19.25
CA SER A 35 -25.27 0.17 -18.00
C SER A 35 -26.79 0.23 -17.94
N GLU A 36 -27.48 -0.03 -19.07
CA GLU A 36 -28.95 -0.03 -19.13
C GLU A 36 -29.57 -1.28 -18.49
N ASP A 37 -28.84 -2.40 -18.51
CA ASP A 37 -29.32 -3.69 -18.01
C ASP A 37 -28.37 -4.36 -16.99
N THR A 38 -27.19 -3.78 -16.77
CA THR A 38 -26.17 -4.34 -15.87
C THR A 38 -25.77 -3.34 -14.79
N LEU A 39 -25.99 -3.71 -13.53
CA LEU A 39 -25.44 -3.02 -12.37
C LEU A 39 -24.11 -3.66 -11.93
N ILE A 40 -23.03 -2.87 -11.91
CA ILE A 40 -21.72 -3.29 -11.40
C ILE A 40 -21.49 -2.65 -10.03
N ILE A 41 -21.27 -3.49 -9.01
CA ILE A 41 -20.91 -3.06 -7.65
C ILE A 41 -19.48 -3.50 -7.37
N VAL A 42 -18.67 -2.58 -6.85
CA VAL A 42 -17.32 -2.85 -6.37
C VAL A 42 -17.26 -2.45 -4.91
N THR A 43 -16.82 -3.36 -4.05
CA THR A 43 -16.71 -3.16 -2.61
C THR A 43 -15.51 -3.93 -2.08
N ALA A 44 -15.15 -3.66 -0.83
CA ALA A 44 -14.33 -4.55 -0.01
C ALA A 44 -15.22 -5.23 1.04
N ASP A 45 -14.81 -6.40 1.48
CA ASP A 45 -15.36 -7.12 2.64
C ASP A 45 -14.81 -6.55 3.96
N HIS A 46 -13.54 -6.14 3.98
CA HIS A 46 -12.92 -5.42 5.08
C HIS A 46 -11.71 -4.57 4.63
N ALA A 47 -11.12 -3.82 5.56
CA ALA A 47 -9.90 -3.06 5.37
C ALA A 47 -8.69 -3.75 6.03
N HIS A 48 -7.51 -3.13 5.89
CA HIS A 48 -6.27 -3.50 6.56
C HIS A 48 -5.67 -2.29 7.28
N THR A 49 -4.70 -2.52 8.17
CA THR A 49 -4.05 -1.45 8.95
C THR A 49 -3.00 -0.67 8.16
N MET A 50 -3.13 -0.61 6.83
CA MET A 50 -2.25 0.18 5.97
C MET A 50 -2.63 1.65 6.07
N SER A 51 -1.64 2.52 6.22
CA SER A 51 -1.80 3.96 6.19
C SER A 51 -0.89 4.61 5.14
N ILE A 52 -1.34 5.75 4.62
CA ILE A 52 -0.52 6.67 3.84
C ILE A 52 -0.01 7.71 4.84
N ALA A 53 1.30 7.73 5.07
CA ALA A 53 1.95 8.54 6.08
C ALA A 53 2.72 9.72 5.46
N GLY A 54 2.96 10.74 6.30
CA GLY A 54 3.73 11.92 5.93
C GLY A 54 3.01 12.88 4.99
N TYR A 55 3.77 13.85 4.49
CA TYR A 55 3.30 14.87 3.54
C TYR A 55 4.11 14.81 2.24
N ALA A 56 4.30 13.60 1.72
CA ALA A 56 5.06 13.36 0.50
C ALA A 56 4.58 14.28 -0.64
N THR A 57 5.53 14.90 -1.34
CA THR A 57 5.22 15.85 -2.41
C THR A 57 4.52 15.16 -3.59
N ARG A 58 3.72 15.94 -4.33
CA ARG A 58 3.03 15.42 -5.52
C ARG A 58 4.04 14.88 -6.54
N GLY A 59 3.82 13.65 -6.98
CA GLY A 59 4.69 12.95 -7.92
C GLY A 59 5.72 12.03 -7.24
N ASN A 60 5.81 12.06 -5.91
CA ASN A 60 6.55 11.05 -5.17
C ASN A 60 5.94 9.65 -5.42
N SER A 61 6.79 8.64 -5.51
CA SER A 61 6.34 7.26 -5.64
C SER A 61 5.55 6.85 -4.39
N ILE A 62 4.34 6.33 -4.57
CA ILE A 62 3.51 5.90 -3.43
C ILE A 62 4.15 4.73 -2.67
N VAL A 63 4.93 3.89 -3.34
CA VAL A 63 5.70 2.81 -2.72
C VAL A 63 7.12 3.26 -2.29
N GLY A 64 7.42 4.55 -2.38
CA GLY A 64 8.70 5.13 -2.02
C GLY A 64 8.73 5.73 -0.62
N LYS A 65 9.91 6.18 -0.22
CA LYS A 65 10.15 6.94 1.01
C LYS A 65 9.42 8.29 0.97
N SER A 66 9.01 8.76 2.15
CA SER A 66 8.55 10.13 2.33
C SER A 66 9.71 11.11 2.10
N THR A 67 9.39 12.34 1.72
CA THR A 67 10.38 13.42 1.61
C THR A 67 10.79 14.00 2.97
N ASP A 68 10.01 13.71 4.01
CA ASP A 68 10.25 14.17 5.37
C ASP A 68 10.91 13.08 6.22
N LEU A 69 11.56 13.49 7.31
CA LEU A 69 12.12 12.58 8.32
C LEU A 69 11.18 12.45 9.51
N GLY A 70 11.28 11.34 10.23
CA GLY A 70 10.63 11.19 11.54
C GLY A 70 11.24 12.09 12.60
N ASP A 71 10.61 12.14 13.78
CA ASP A 71 11.15 12.88 14.93
C ASP A 71 12.52 12.33 15.37
N ASP A 72 12.74 11.04 15.15
CA ASP A 72 14.00 10.31 15.33
C ASP A 72 15.07 10.59 14.25
N LYS A 73 14.76 11.47 13.29
CA LYS A 73 15.62 11.86 12.16
C LYS A 73 15.94 10.74 11.17
N LEU A 74 15.16 9.65 11.18
CA LEU A 74 15.29 8.56 10.21
C LEU A 74 14.21 8.67 9.10
N GLY A 75 14.55 8.24 7.89
CA GLY A 75 13.60 8.15 6.77
C GLY A 75 12.45 7.17 7.08
N TYR A 76 11.28 7.38 6.47
CA TYR A 76 10.15 6.45 6.58
C TYR A 76 9.41 6.30 5.24
N MET A 77 8.74 5.16 5.04
CA MET A 77 7.98 4.89 3.82
C MET A 77 6.67 5.68 3.77
N THR A 78 6.25 6.10 2.57
CA THR A 78 4.93 6.74 2.38
C THR A 78 3.79 5.78 2.76
N LEU A 79 3.98 4.48 2.57
CA LEU A 79 3.04 3.44 3.03
C LEU A 79 3.61 2.72 4.23
N SER A 80 2.79 2.55 5.26
CA SER A 80 3.14 1.80 6.47
C SER A 80 2.00 0.92 6.93
N TYR A 81 2.30 -0.06 7.78
CA TYR A 81 1.29 -0.86 8.49
C TYR A 81 1.48 -0.70 9.99
N ALA A 82 0.38 -0.55 10.73
CA ALA A 82 0.43 -0.42 12.18
C ALA A 82 0.96 -1.68 12.89
N ASN A 83 0.81 -2.86 12.27
CA ASN A 83 1.34 -4.14 12.74
C ASN A 83 1.64 -5.06 11.54
N GLY A 84 2.28 -6.21 11.80
CA GLY A 84 2.56 -7.23 10.79
C GLY A 84 4.05 -7.57 10.68
N PRO A 85 4.42 -8.45 9.73
CA PRO A 85 5.77 -9.00 9.61
C PRO A 85 6.82 -7.99 9.12
N GLY A 86 6.40 -6.80 8.69
CA GLY A 86 7.30 -5.75 8.19
C GLY A 86 8.07 -5.00 9.28
N TYR A 87 7.75 -5.18 10.56
CA TYR A 87 8.47 -4.52 11.65
C TYR A 87 9.92 -5.02 11.75
N ARG A 88 10.86 -4.07 11.82
CA ARG A 88 12.29 -4.32 12.02
C ARG A 88 12.78 -3.42 13.15
N SER A 89 13.56 -4.00 14.07
CA SER A 89 14.15 -3.27 15.20
C SER A 89 15.65 -3.07 14.97
N GLY A 90 16.16 -1.90 15.36
CA GLY A 90 17.58 -1.61 15.46
C GLY A 90 18.25 -2.42 16.57
N LYS A 91 19.58 -2.38 16.63
CA LYS A 91 20.39 -3.18 17.58
C LYS A 91 20.10 -2.87 19.05
N ASP A 92 19.59 -1.69 19.34
CA ASP A 92 19.32 -1.12 20.67
C ASP A 92 17.81 -0.97 20.95
N GLY A 93 16.94 -1.55 20.11
CA GLY A 93 15.50 -1.38 20.22
C GLY A 93 14.96 -0.11 19.54
N SER A 94 15.83 0.72 18.94
CA SER A 94 15.42 1.85 18.11
C SER A 94 14.68 1.38 16.83
N ARG A 95 14.09 2.33 16.11
CA ARG A 95 13.51 2.06 14.79
C ARG A 95 14.62 1.75 13.78
N HIS A 96 14.42 0.73 12.96
CA HIS A 96 15.34 0.40 11.85
C HIS A 96 15.44 1.55 10.86
N ASP A 97 16.66 1.91 10.50
CA ASP A 97 16.94 2.89 9.45
C ASP A 97 16.82 2.25 8.07
N ILE A 98 15.86 2.71 7.29
CA ILE A 98 15.52 2.19 5.97
C ILE A 98 16.32 2.85 4.85
N ASP A 99 17.19 3.83 5.14
CA ASP A 99 17.88 4.58 4.09
C ASP A 99 18.82 3.72 3.25
N GLY A 100 19.36 2.65 3.85
CA GLY A 100 20.16 1.62 3.18
C GLY A 100 19.39 0.40 2.68
N ASP A 101 18.07 0.33 2.89
CA ASP A 101 17.26 -0.80 2.42
C ASP A 101 17.04 -0.69 0.89
N ASP A 102 17.19 -1.81 0.20
CA ASP A 102 16.76 -1.95 -1.20
C ASP A 102 15.23 -2.10 -1.21
N THR A 103 14.53 -0.98 -1.34
CA THR A 103 13.06 -0.87 -1.30
C THR A 103 12.42 -0.95 -2.68
#